data_AF-A0AA86V7R0-F1
#
_entry.id   AF-A0AA86V7R0-F1
#
_cell.length_a   1.000
_cell.length_b   1.000
_cell.length_c   1.000
_cell.angle_alpha   90.00
_cell.angle_beta   90.00
_cell.angle_gamma   90.00
#
_symmetry.space_group_name_H-M   'P 1'
#
loop_
_entity.id
_entity.type
_entity.pdbx_description
1 polymer ?
#
loop_
_entity_poly.entity_id
_entity_poly.type
_entity_poly.pdbx_seq_one_letter_code
_entity_poly.pdbx_strand_id
1 'polypeptide(L)'
;MTQKIIIETLQENIQLTQAIHYLNHAIEEIQFESCKSIRQRWTISEISLFDIAVQLFGDNNIEKLAQVIVSKSKSQIYFRIKYLNNKRIKQQNTQINNMQNLFSQIDLSQCAEK
;
A
#
# COMPACT_ATOMS: atom_id res chain seq x y z
N MET A 1 -8.67 -15.07 -36.89
CA MET A 1 -8.48 -13.60 -36.84
C MET A 1 -9.03 -13.00 -35.53
N THR A 2 -10.24 -13.37 -35.11
CA THR A 2 -10.89 -12.88 -33.88
C THR A 2 -10.16 -13.19 -32.56
N GLN A 3 -9.57 -14.38 -32.43
CA GLN A 3 -8.82 -14.76 -31.22
C GLN A 3 -7.54 -13.94 -31.00
N LYS A 4 -6.86 -13.53 -32.08
CA LYS A 4 -5.63 -12.75 -32.01
C LYS A 4 -5.89 -11.35 -31.43
N ILE A 5 -6.97 -10.72 -31.88
CA ILE A 5 -7.43 -9.41 -31.40
C ILE A 5 -7.76 -9.48 -29.90
N ILE A 6 -8.46 -10.54 -29.46
CA ILE A 6 -8.80 -10.72 -28.03
C ILE A 6 -7.55 -10.85 -27.15
N ILE A 7 -6.53 -11.59 -27.61
CA ILE A 7 -5.27 -11.77 -26.87
C ILE A 7 -4.51 -10.44 -26.76
N GLU A 8 -4.42 -9.67 -27.84
CA GLU A 8 -3.76 -8.36 -27.87
C GLU A 8 -4.46 -7.37 -26.91
N THR A 9 -5.80 -7.31 -26.92
CA THR A 9 -6.56 -6.46 -25.99
C THR A 9 -6.39 -6.87 -24.53
N LEU A 10 -6.29 -8.18 -24.24
CA LEU A 10 -6.03 -8.67 -22.88
C LEU A 10 -4.62 -8.31 -22.40
N GLN A 11 -3.61 -8.40 -23.28
CA GLN A 11 -2.25 -7.98 -22.95
C GLN A 11 -2.15 -6.48 -22.66
N GLU A 12 -2.81 -5.64 -23.45
CA GLU A 12 -2.89 -4.20 -23.20
C GLU A 12 -3.58 -3.90 -21.86
N ASN A 13 -4.68 -4.57 -21.54
CA ASN A 13 -5.37 -4.40 -20.26
C ASN A 13 -4.51 -4.80 -19.05
N ILE A 14 -3.69 -5.84 -19.17
CA ILE A 14 -2.75 -6.25 -18.12
C ILE A 14 -1.68 -5.16 -17.93
N GLN A 15 -1.12 -4.65 -19.02
CA GLN A 15 -0.11 -3.59 -18.98
C GLN A 15 -0.67 -2.29 -18.38
N LEU A 16 -1.91 -1.92 -18.74
CA LEU A 16 -2.60 -0.77 -18.16
C LEU A 16 -2.85 -0.94 -16.67
N THR A 17 -3.26 -2.14 -16.23
CA THR A 17 -3.46 -2.44 -14.80
C THR A 17 -2.16 -2.28 -14.01
N GLN A 18 -1.05 -2.77 -14.57
CA GLN A 18 0.29 -2.58 -13.98
C GLN A 18 0.68 -1.10 -13.93
N ALA A 19 0.45 -0.34 -15.01
CA ALA A 19 0.74 1.09 -15.06
C ALA A 19 -0.08 1.89 -14.02
N ILE A 20 -1.37 1.58 -13.86
CA ILE A 20 -2.24 2.19 -12.84
C ILE A 20 -1.71 1.89 -11.44
N HIS A 21 -1.25 0.66 -11.17
CA HIS A 21 -0.65 0.30 -9.89
C HIS A 21 0.59 1.15 -9.59
N TYR A 22 1.49 1.32 -10.56
CA TYR A 22 2.67 2.19 -10.42
C TYR A 22 2.31 3.66 -10.21
N LEU A 23 1.31 4.19 -10.94
CA LEU A 23 0.86 5.57 -10.79
C LEU A 23 0.22 5.82 -9.43
N ASN A 24 -0.61 4.90 -8.93
CA ASN A 24 -1.19 5.00 -7.59
C ASN A 24 -0.10 5.02 -6.52
N HIS A 25 0.93 4.18 -6.67
CA HIS A 25 2.08 4.19 -5.77
C HIS A 25 2.85 5.53 -5.80
N ALA A 26 3.08 6.10 -6.99
CA ALA A 26 3.74 7.40 -7.13
C ALA A 26 2.92 8.56 -6.51
N ILE A 27 1.59 8.53 -6.65
CA ILE A 27 0.69 9.53 -6.02
C ILE A 27 0.78 9.46 -4.49
N GLU A 28 0.84 8.25 -3.94
CA GLU A 28 0.98 8.04 -2.49
C GLU A 28 2.31 8.58 -1.95
N GLU A 29 3.38 8.51 -2.73
CA GLU A 29 4.69 9.10 -2.39
C GLU A 29 4.66 10.63 -2.39
N ILE A 30 4.03 11.25 -3.39
CA ILE A 30 3.87 12.72 -3.45
C ILE A 30 3.09 13.23 -2.22
N GLN A 31 2.06 12.49 -1.78
CA GLN A 31 1.30 12.82 -0.57
C GLN A 31 2.12 12.67 0.73
N PHE A 32 3.12 11.77 0.75
CA PHE A 32 4.07 11.67 1.85
C PHE A 32 5.06 12.85 1.87
N GLU A 33 5.47 13.34 0.68
CA GLU A 33 6.42 14.43 0.49
C GLU A 33 5.91 15.80 0.95
N SER A 34 4.61 16.07 0.81
CA SER A 34 4.02 17.38 1.21
C SER A 34 4.07 17.64 2.72
N CYS A 35 4.42 16.63 3.54
CA CYS A 35 4.27 16.71 4.98
C CYS A 35 5.54 17.16 5.75
N LYS A 36 6.78 17.07 5.20
CA LYS A 36 8.01 17.61 5.83
C LYS A 36 9.11 17.95 4.81
N SER A 37 9.43 19.24 4.64
CA SER A 37 10.37 19.79 3.65
C SER A 37 11.87 19.41 3.79
N ILE A 38 12.24 18.35 4.51
CA ILE A 38 13.67 17.95 4.72
C ILE A 38 13.89 16.42 4.63
N ARG A 39 12.88 15.61 4.25
CA ARG A 39 13.09 14.16 4.11
C ARG A 39 13.44 13.81 2.68
N GLN A 40 14.71 13.49 2.44
CA GLN A 40 15.23 13.02 1.15
C GLN A 40 14.27 12.04 0.47
N ARG A 41 13.98 12.33 -0.79
CA ARG A 41 13.11 11.55 -1.67
C ARG A 41 13.47 10.06 -1.62
N TRP A 42 12.47 9.21 -1.48
CA TRP A 42 12.64 7.78 -1.74
C TRP A 42 12.44 7.57 -3.24
N THR A 43 13.36 6.87 -3.88
CA THR A 43 13.19 6.45 -5.27
C THR A 43 12.33 5.19 -5.34
N ILE A 44 11.71 4.94 -6.50
CA ILE A 44 10.93 3.71 -6.75
C ILE A 44 11.77 2.45 -6.43
N SER A 45 13.05 2.45 -6.79
CA SER A 45 13.96 1.35 -6.52
C SER A 45 14.22 1.17 -5.02
N GLU A 46 14.42 2.26 -4.27
CA GLU A 46 14.60 2.20 -2.82
C GLU A 46 13.35 1.70 -2.10
N ILE A 47 12.16 2.01 -2.63
CA ILE A 47 10.90 1.55 -2.05
C ILE A 47 10.67 0.07 -2.35
N SER A 48 10.89 -0.35 -3.60
CA SER A 48 10.82 -1.76 -3.98
C SER A 48 11.78 -2.59 -3.11
N LEU A 49 12.99 -2.08 -2.89
CA LEU A 49 13.98 -2.71 -2.02
C LEU A 49 13.53 -2.72 -0.55
N PHE A 50 12.92 -1.63 -0.07
CA PHE A 50 12.34 -1.55 1.27
C PHE A 50 11.24 -2.59 1.48
N ASP A 51 10.33 -2.74 0.53
CA ASP A 51 9.22 -3.68 0.63
C ASP A 51 9.72 -5.12 0.67
N ILE A 52 10.69 -5.47 -0.18
CA ILE A 52 11.36 -6.78 -0.15
C ILE A 52 12.06 -6.99 1.20
N ALA A 53 12.79 -5.99 1.71
CA ALA A 53 13.51 -6.11 2.97
C ALA A 53 12.56 -6.28 4.16
N VAL A 54 11.42 -5.58 4.17
CA VAL A 54 10.36 -5.74 5.18
C VAL A 54 9.73 -7.13 5.12
N GLN A 55 9.51 -7.68 3.92
CA GLN A 55 9.02 -9.05 3.77
C GLN A 55 10.00 -10.09 4.32
N LEU A 56 11.30 -9.87 4.15
CA LEU A 56 12.34 -10.81 4.60
C LEU A 56 12.67 -10.69 6.09
N PHE A 57 12.68 -9.48 6.65
CA PHE A 57 13.21 -9.21 7.99
C PHE A 57 12.18 -8.71 9.00
N GLY A 58 10.98 -8.34 8.55
CA GLY A 58 9.98 -7.66 9.34
C GLY A 58 10.22 -6.15 9.45
N ASP A 59 9.16 -5.40 9.76
CA ASP A 59 9.19 -3.94 9.94
C ASP A 59 9.73 -3.51 11.32
N ASN A 60 10.03 -4.47 12.20
CA ASN A 60 10.63 -4.25 13.51
C ASN A 60 12.16 -4.30 13.50
N ASN A 61 12.79 -4.83 12.45
CA ASN A 61 14.24 -5.02 12.38
C ASN A 61 14.94 -3.89 11.61
N ILE A 62 14.94 -2.69 12.19
CA ILE A 62 15.52 -1.48 11.58
C ILE A 62 17.01 -1.67 11.22
N GLU A 63 17.75 -2.45 12.01
CA GLU A 63 19.17 -2.69 11.76
C GLU A 63 19.39 -3.41 10.42
N LYS A 64 18.67 -4.50 10.19
CA LYS A 64 18.74 -5.25 8.92
C LYS A 64 18.21 -4.42 7.75
N LEU A 65 17.13 -3.66 7.95
CA LEU A 65 16.60 -2.77 6.92
C LEU A 65 17.61 -1.69 6.52
N ALA A 66 18.35 -1.13 7.47
CA ALA A 66 19.40 -0.14 7.20
C ALA A 66 20.64 -0.71 6.52
N GLN A 67 20.93 -1.99 6.74
CA GLN A 67 22.01 -2.69 6.02
C GLN A 67 21.67 -2.92 4.55
N VAL A 68 20.40 -3.11 4.22
CA VAL A 68 19.94 -3.28 2.83
C VAL A 68 19.75 -1.94 2.13
N ILE A 69 19.16 -0.96 2.82
CA ILE A 69 18.83 0.34 2.25
C ILE A 69 19.89 1.36 2.69
N VAL A 70 21.12 1.13 2.22
CA VAL A 70 22.31 1.90 2.63
C VAL A 70 22.21 3.39 2.32
N SER A 71 21.36 3.78 1.37
CA SER A 71 21.10 5.17 0.99
C SER A 71 20.23 5.94 1.98
N LYS A 72 19.66 5.27 2.99
CA LYS A 72 18.77 5.88 4.00
C LYS A 72 19.29 5.62 5.41
N SER A 73 19.23 6.66 6.24
CA SER A 73 19.50 6.55 7.67
C SER A 73 18.43 5.72 8.39
N LYS A 74 18.81 5.11 9.52
CA LYS A 74 17.88 4.39 10.43
C LYS A 74 16.66 5.24 10.79
N SER A 75 16.85 6.55 11.01
CA SER A 75 15.76 7.49 11.29
C SER A 75 14.80 7.62 10.11
N GLN A 76 15.29 7.71 8.87
CA GLN A 76 14.44 7.76 7.68
C GLN A 76 13.64 6.46 7.50
N ILE A 77 14.28 5.31 7.71
CA ILE A 77 13.65 3.99 7.67
C ILE A 77 12.57 3.86 8.76
N TYR A 78 12.88 4.24 10.01
CA TYR A 78 11.91 4.27 11.10
C TYR A 78 10.69 5.13 10.77
N PHE A 79 10.91 6.32 10.21
CA PHE A 79 9.81 7.20 9.84
C PHE A 79 8.95 6.64 8.70
N ARG A 80 9.56 5.94 7.74
CA ARG A 80 8.84 5.24 6.66
C ARG A 80 7.95 4.15 7.24
N ILE A 81 8.49 3.30 8.11
CA ILE A 81 7.73 2.25 8.82
C ILE A 81 6.56 2.86 9.59
N LYS A 82 6.81 3.89 10.39
CA LYS A 82 5.77 4.56 11.19
C LYS A 82 4.66 5.14 10.32
N TYR A 83 5.00 5.73 9.17
CA TYR A 83 4.02 6.25 8.23
C TYR A 83 3.15 5.13 7.63
N LEU A 84 3.76 4.04 7.17
CA LEU A 84 3.04 2.91 6.59
C LEU A 84 2.11 2.24 7.62
N ASN A 85 2.58 2.07 8.86
CA ASN A 85 1.76 1.53 9.94
C ASN A 85 0.56 2.43 10.27
N ASN A 86 0.76 3.74 10.35
CA ASN A 86 -0.35 4.68 10.53
C ASN A 86 -1.38 4.62 9.39
N LYS A 87 -0.92 4.45 8.14
CA LYS A 87 -1.80 4.29 6.98
C LYS A 87 -2.61 2.99 7.07
N ARG A 88 -1.97 1.88 7.42
CA ARG A 88 -2.64 0.59 7.62
C ARG A 88 -3.71 0.65 8.72
N ILE A 89 -3.39 1.27 9.85
CA ILE A 89 -4.35 1.46 10.97
C ILE A 89 -5.57 2.28 10.51
N LYS A 90 -5.34 3.38 9.76
CA LYS A 90 -6.46 4.17 9.22
C LYS A 90 -7.35 3.36 8.31
N GLN A 91 -6.78 2.58 7.39
CA GLN A 91 -7.54 1.72 6.48
C GLN A 91 -8.36 0.66 7.24
N GLN A 92 -7.75 0.01 8.23
CA GLN A 92 -8.43 -0.95 9.10
C GLN A 92 -9.59 -0.30 9.87
N ASN A 93 -9.39 0.88 10.43
CA ASN A 93 -10.45 1.61 11.13
C ASN A 93 -11.62 1.97 10.20
N THR A 94 -11.34 2.38 8.96
CA THR A 94 -12.39 2.62 7.96
C THR A 94 -13.18 1.35 7.65
N GLN A 95 -12.49 0.21 7.49
CA GLN A 95 -13.15 -1.08 7.26
C GLN A 95 -14.02 -1.50 8.46
N ILE A 96 -13.53 -1.34 9.69
CA ILE A 96 -14.28 -1.63 10.92
C ILE A 96 -15.53 -0.77 11.00
N ASN A 97 -15.42 0.54 10.76
CA ASN A 97 -16.56 1.45 10.79
C ASN A 97 -17.62 1.07 9.74
N ASN A 98 -17.18 0.68 8.54
CA ASN A 98 -18.08 0.22 7.49
C ASN A 98 -18.80 -1.07 7.90
N MET A 99 -18.10 -2.04 8.50
CA MET A 99 -18.73 -3.26 9.01
C MET A 99 -19.73 -2.95 10.13
N GLN A 100 -19.38 -2.07 11.07
CA GLN A 100 -20.28 -1.66 12.15
C GLN A 100 -21.55 -0.99 11.61
N ASN A 101 -21.42 -0.14 10.59
CA ASN A 101 -22.56 0.48 9.91
C ASN A 101 -23.43 -0.55 9.16
N LEU A 102 -22.84 -1.59 8.58
CA LEU A 102 -23.60 -2.68 7.98
C LEU A 102 -24.34 -3.49 9.04
N PHE A 103 -23.70 -3.82 10.16
CA PHE A 103 -24.33 -4.55 11.27
C PHE A 103 -25.45 -3.76 11.95
N SER A 104 -25.36 -2.43 12.04
CA SER A 104 -26.43 -1.59 12.58
C SER A 104 -27.64 -1.45 11.65
N GLN A 105 -27.47 -1.76 10.36
CA GLN A 105 -28.53 -1.77 9.35
C GLN A 105 -29.21 -3.14 9.22
N ILE A 106 -28.66 -4.20 9.83
CA ILE A 106 -29.29 -5.52 9.87
C ILE A 106 -30.38 -5.49 10.93
N ASP A 107 -31.63 -5.37 10.49
CA ASP A 107 -32.81 -5.52 11.35
C ASP A 107 -33.03 -7.01 11.65
N LEU A 108 -32.60 -7.45 12.83
CA LEU A 108 -32.74 -8.84 13.29
C LEU A 108 -34.20 -9.27 13.48
N SER A 109 -35.18 -8.35 13.41
CA SER A 109 -36.61 -8.68 13.48
C SER A 109 -37.10 -9.50 12.27
N GLN A 110 -36.43 -9.43 11.12
CA GLN A 110 -36.75 -10.25 9.93
C GLN A 110 -36.21 -11.69 10.00
N CYS A 111 -35.33 -12.02 10.96
CA CYS A 111 -34.82 -13.37 11.14
C CYS A 111 -35.70 -14.24 12.06
N ALA A 112 -36.75 -13.68 12.67
CA ALA A 112 -37.61 -14.37 13.64
C ALA A 112 -38.91 -14.96 13.04
N GLU A 113 -39.21 -14.76 11.76
CA GLU A 113 -40.36 -15.38 11.09
C GLU A 113 -39.95 -16.65 10.33
N LYS A 114 -39.78 -17.77 11.04
CA LYS A 114 -40.01 -19.13 10.53
C LYS A 114 -40.43 -20.08 11.66
#